data_AF-A0A2T7N7N6-F1
#
_entry.id   AF-A0A2T7N7N6-F1
#
_cell.length_a   1.000
_cell.length_b   1.000
_cell.length_c   1.000
_cell.angle_alpha   90.00
_cell.angle_beta   90.00
_cell.angle_gamma   90.00
#
_symmetry.space_group_name_H-M   'P 1'
#
loop_
_entity.id
_entity.type
_entity.pdbx_description
1 polymer ?
#
loop_
_entity_poly.entity_id
_entity_poly.type
_entity_poly.pdbx_seq_one_letter_code
_entity_poly.pdbx_strand_id
1 'polypeptide(L)'
;MFLVQKSKEQFFVPELRALFLVQKSDENSSLFRHFVSRFFVRAELIKDADSFRILSEVNDVSTSYKDLHVWQLSMDYVMEIYRLTRDFPDYEKYGLGSQLQRSAVSIPSNIAEGSGRQHRKEFIQFLYLARGSLLESLTQLAIANRLGYINDSCLESIEAVGTKINMMINKLISSLKKPGL
;
A
#
# COMPACT_ATOMS: atom_id res chain seq x y z
N MET A 1 -16.91 -48.51 -0.98
CA MET A 1 -16.27 -48.30 -2.30
C MET A 1 -15.62 -46.93 -2.27
N PHE A 2 -14.27 -46.91 -2.22
CA PHE A 2 -13.30 -45.85 -2.56
C PHE A 2 -13.87 -44.71 -3.45
N LEU A 3 -13.56 -43.41 -3.36
CA LEU A 3 -12.46 -42.59 -2.84
C LEU A 3 -12.95 -41.13 -2.80
N VAL A 4 -12.54 -40.32 -1.81
CA VAL A 4 -11.99 -38.98 -2.12
C VAL A 4 -10.81 -38.74 -1.17
N GLN A 5 -9.62 -38.70 -1.77
CA GLN A 5 -8.35 -38.42 -1.13
C GLN A 5 -8.21 -36.96 -0.71
N LYS A 6 -7.54 -36.78 0.43
CA LYS A 6 -6.54 -35.76 0.76
C LYS A 6 -6.53 -34.47 -0.10
N SER A 7 -6.68 -33.33 0.56
CA SER A 7 -5.56 -32.40 0.83
C SER A 7 -6.09 -31.04 1.27
N LYS A 8 -5.46 -30.50 2.33
CA LYS A 8 -5.13 -29.09 2.60
C LYS A 8 -5.06 -28.85 4.11
N GLU A 9 -4.10 -29.52 4.75
CA GLU A 9 -3.27 -28.79 5.69
C GLU A 9 -2.41 -27.85 4.84
N GLN A 10 -2.66 -26.54 4.88
CA GLN A 10 -1.59 -25.55 4.76
C GLN A 10 -2.10 -24.13 5.03
N PHE A 11 -1.34 -23.43 5.88
CA PHE A 11 -1.42 -22.02 6.27
C PHE A 11 -2.48 -21.65 7.32
N PHE A 12 -2.23 -22.07 8.56
CA PHE A 12 -2.67 -21.29 9.73
C PHE A 12 -1.57 -20.27 10.06
N VAL A 13 -1.90 -18.98 9.92
CA VAL A 13 -1.12 -17.87 10.46
C VAL A 13 -1.06 -18.03 11.99
N PRO A 14 0.08 -17.77 12.68
CA PRO A 14 0.23 -18.01 14.12
C PRO A 14 -0.85 -17.36 14.99
N GLU A 15 -1.44 -16.25 14.54
CA GLU A 15 -2.50 -15.52 15.24
C GLU A 15 -3.84 -16.30 15.30
N LEU A 16 -4.12 -17.17 14.33
CA LEU A 16 -5.36 -17.98 14.31
C LEU A 16 -5.29 -19.20 15.24
N ARG A 17 -4.08 -19.62 15.66
CA ARG A 17 -3.91 -20.69 16.65
C ARG A 17 -4.38 -20.27 18.04
N ALA A 18 -4.30 -18.98 18.37
CA ALA A 18 -4.84 -18.43 19.61
C ALA A 18 -6.37 -18.49 19.63
N LEU A 19 -7.03 -18.33 18.48
CA LEU A 19 -8.48 -18.40 18.35
C LEU A 19 -9.03 -19.82 18.66
N PHE A 20 -8.26 -20.87 18.32
CA PHE A 20 -8.67 -22.26 18.57
C PHE A 20 -8.43 -22.71 20.02
N LEU A 21 -7.50 -22.08 20.74
CA LEU A 21 -7.20 -22.42 22.15
C LEU A 21 -8.10 -21.70 23.17
N VAL A 22 -8.84 -20.66 22.76
CA VAL A 22 -9.75 -19.92 23.65
C VAL A 22 -11.16 -20.55 23.68
N GLN A 23 -11.40 -21.68 23.00
CA GLN A 23 -12.76 -22.22 22.89
C GLN A 23 -13.28 -23.04 24.09
N LYS A 24 -12.72 -22.96 25.30
CA LYS A 24 -13.38 -23.58 26.47
C LYS A 24 -13.27 -22.88 27.83
N SER A 25 -12.75 -21.66 27.91
CA SER A 25 -12.73 -20.96 29.20
C SER A 25 -12.89 -19.46 29.03
N ASP A 26 -14.12 -19.03 29.26
CA ASP A 26 -14.49 -17.68 29.69
C ASP A 26 -14.65 -16.61 28.59
N GLU A 27 -15.79 -16.69 27.91
CA GLU A 27 -16.36 -15.68 27.00
C GLU A 27 -16.54 -14.29 27.65
N ASN A 28 -16.43 -14.19 28.99
CA ASN A 28 -16.57 -12.94 29.72
C ASN A 28 -15.25 -12.23 30.07
N SER A 29 -14.09 -12.79 29.72
CA SER A 29 -12.80 -12.15 30.06
C SER A 29 -12.62 -10.79 29.37
N SER A 30 -12.00 -9.82 30.07
CA SER A 30 -11.76 -8.48 29.50
C SER A 30 -10.82 -8.51 28.28
N LEU A 31 -9.99 -9.55 28.17
CA LEU A 31 -9.10 -9.81 27.04
C LEU A 31 -9.88 -10.20 25.77
N PHE A 32 -10.91 -11.02 25.90
CA PHE A 32 -11.80 -11.36 24.79
C PHE A 32 -12.54 -10.11 24.28
N ARG A 33 -13.10 -9.31 25.18
CA ARG A 33 -13.80 -8.06 24.81
C ARG A 33 -12.87 -7.01 24.19
N HIS A 34 -11.63 -6.90 24.69
CA HIS A 34 -10.62 -5.98 24.16
C HIS A 34 -10.12 -6.41 22.77
N PHE A 35 -10.02 -7.71 22.51
CA PHE A 35 -9.63 -8.24 21.21
C PHE A 35 -10.74 -8.07 20.16
N VAL A 36 -11.99 -8.38 20.54
CA VAL A 36 -13.18 -8.22 19.69
C VAL A 36 -13.44 -6.74 19.34
N SER A 37 -13.14 -5.79 20.24
CA SER A 37 -13.35 -4.36 19.97
C SER A 37 -12.35 -3.75 18.98
N ARG A 38 -11.28 -4.44 18.62
CA ARG A 38 -10.22 -3.92 17.74
C ARG A 38 -10.38 -4.30 16.26
N PHE A 39 -11.27 -5.25 15.96
CA PHE A 39 -11.49 -5.82 14.61
C PHE A 39 -12.90 -5.55 14.06
N PHE A 40 -13.58 -4.51 14.56
CA PHE A 40 -15.00 -4.21 14.31
C PHE A 40 -15.50 -4.53 12.88
N VAL A 41 -16.20 -5.65 12.75
CA VAL A 41 -17.49 -5.70 12.07
C VAL A 41 -18.54 -5.97 13.15
N ARG A 42 -19.51 -5.07 13.21
CA ARG A 42 -20.66 -5.02 14.13
C ARG A 42 -21.16 -6.41 14.56
N ALA A 43 -20.97 -6.73 15.83
CA ALA A 43 -21.29 -8.04 16.43
C ALA A 43 -22.80 -8.37 16.55
N GLU A 44 -23.70 -7.56 16.00
CA GLU A 44 -25.15 -7.82 16.02
C GLU A 44 -25.65 -8.73 14.88
N LEU A 45 -24.77 -9.15 13.97
CA LEU A 45 -25.13 -9.86 12.73
C LEU A 45 -24.73 -11.34 12.67
N ILE A 46 -24.10 -11.91 13.71
CA ILE A 46 -23.71 -13.33 13.70
C ILE A 46 -24.78 -14.12 14.45
N LYS A 47 -25.84 -14.52 13.74
CA LYS A 47 -26.93 -15.34 14.31
C LYS A 47 -26.84 -16.82 13.95
N ASP A 48 -25.95 -17.18 13.03
CA ASP A 48 -25.85 -18.54 12.51
C ASP A 48 -24.46 -18.82 11.90
N ALA A 49 -24.18 -20.11 11.72
CA ALA A 49 -22.92 -20.62 11.20
C ALA A 49 -22.67 -20.19 9.74
N ASP A 50 -23.73 -19.92 8.97
CA ASP A 50 -23.62 -19.44 7.59
C ASP A 50 -23.18 -17.97 7.55
N SER A 51 -23.67 -17.14 8.47
CA SER A 51 -23.23 -15.75 8.64
C SER A 51 -21.75 -15.67 9.04
N PHE A 52 -21.29 -16.56 9.93
CA PHE A 52 -19.87 -16.67 10.26
C PHE A 52 -19.03 -17.14 9.07
N ARG A 53 -19.54 -18.11 8.30
CA ARG A 53 -18.89 -18.62 7.10
C ARG A 53 -18.78 -17.55 6.02
N ILE A 54 -19.85 -16.80 5.75
CA ILE A 54 -19.87 -15.64 4.85
C ILE A 54 -18.88 -14.57 5.33
N LEU A 55 -18.84 -14.25 6.63
CA LEU A 55 -17.86 -13.31 7.16
C LEU A 55 -16.42 -13.83 7.07
N SER A 56 -16.19 -15.14 7.16
CA SER A 56 -14.86 -15.75 6.95
C SER A 56 -14.44 -15.78 5.48
N GLU A 57 -15.41 -15.90 4.55
CA GLU A 57 -15.20 -15.80 3.10
C GLU A 57 -15.04 -14.33 2.65
N VAL A 58 -15.66 -13.37 3.36
CA VAL A 58 -15.58 -11.91 3.12
C VAL A 58 -14.38 -11.26 3.83
N ASN A 59 -13.82 -11.90 4.87
CA ASN A 59 -12.56 -11.50 5.52
C ASN A 59 -11.31 -11.90 4.73
N ASP A 60 -11.43 -12.07 3.41
CA ASP A 60 -10.31 -11.78 2.52
C ASP A 60 -10.02 -10.29 2.65
N VAL A 61 -9.34 -9.91 3.75
CA VAL A 61 -8.70 -8.62 3.90
C VAL A 61 -7.80 -8.54 2.70
N SER A 62 -8.26 -7.84 1.67
CA SER A 62 -7.50 -7.58 0.46
C SER A 62 -6.11 -7.13 0.91
N THR A 63 -5.12 -8.02 0.79
CA THR A 63 -3.71 -7.68 0.97
C THR A 63 -3.20 -7.06 -0.32
N SER A 64 -4.04 -6.24 -0.95
CA SER A 64 -3.70 -5.61 -2.21
C SER A 64 -2.82 -4.40 -1.91
N TYR A 65 -1.79 -4.23 -2.73
CA TYR A 65 -1.00 -2.99 -2.74
C TYR A 65 -1.89 -1.76 -2.97
N LYS A 66 -3.08 -1.93 -3.56
CA LYS A 66 -4.08 -0.86 -3.76
C LYS A 66 -4.64 -0.30 -2.46
N ASP A 67 -4.57 -1.04 -1.36
CA ASP A 67 -5.02 -0.60 -0.03
C ASP A 67 -3.95 0.24 0.68
N LEU A 68 -2.72 0.27 0.16
CA LEU A 68 -1.67 1.14 0.67
C LEU A 68 -1.99 2.60 0.31
N HIS A 69 -2.28 3.43 1.31
CA HIS A 69 -2.49 4.87 1.08
C HIS A 69 -1.33 5.55 0.35
N VAL A 70 -0.09 5.06 0.54
CA VAL A 70 1.09 5.60 -0.17
C VAL A 70 1.03 5.29 -1.67
N TRP A 71 0.47 4.13 -2.04
CA TRP A 71 0.25 3.78 -3.44
C TRP A 71 -0.84 4.66 -4.06
N GLN A 72 -1.98 4.83 -3.35
CA GLN A 72 -3.09 5.68 -3.82
C GLN A 72 -2.63 7.12 -4.06
N LEU A 73 -1.93 7.72 -3.08
CA LEU A 73 -1.39 9.08 -3.23
C LEU A 73 -0.35 9.17 -4.36
N SER A 74 0.43 8.12 -4.58
CA SER A 74 1.38 8.07 -5.70
C SER A 74 0.67 7.99 -7.06
N MET A 75 -0.50 7.34 -7.13
CA MET A 75 -1.34 7.35 -8.34
C MET A 75 -1.89 8.74 -8.63
N ASP A 76 -2.38 9.45 -7.61
CA ASP A 76 -2.85 10.83 -7.75
C ASP A 76 -1.70 11.75 -8.20
N TYR A 77 -0.51 11.59 -7.62
CA TYR A 77 0.69 12.30 -8.04
C TYR A 77 1.01 12.07 -9.52
N VAL A 78 0.96 10.81 -10.00
CA VAL A 78 1.14 10.50 -11.43
C VAL A 78 0.12 11.24 -12.28
N MET A 79 -1.16 11.27 -11.89
CA MET A 79 -2.18 11.97 -12.65
C MET A 79 -1.88 13.47 -12.77
N GLU A 80 -1.41 14.12 -11.70
CA GLU A 80 -1.03 15.54 -11.78
C GLU A 80 0.19 15.78 -12.65
N ILE A 81 1.20 14.91 -12.60
CA ILE A 81 2.35 14.99 -13.51
C ILE A 81 1.91 14.88 -14.97
N TYR A 82 0.99 13.97 -15.29
CA TYR A 82 0.44 13.86 -16.65
C TYR A 82 -0.39 15.06 -17.07
N ARG A 83 -1.08 15.75 -16.15
CA ARG A 83 -1.79 16.99 -16.46
C ARG A 83 -0.81 18.12 -16.73
N LEU A 84 0.14 18.33 -15.83
CA LEU A 84 1.16 19.38 -15.90
C LEU A 84 2.03 19.29 -17.15
N THR A 85 2.47 18.08 -17.51
CA THR A 85 3.36 17.89 -18.66
C THR A 85 2.67 18.07 -20.02
N ARG A 86 1.33 18.22 -20.06
CA ARG A 86 0.62 18.58 -21.30
C ARG A 86 0.85 20.03 -21.71
N ASP A 87 1.17 20.89 -20.75
CA ASP A 87 1.37 22.31 -20.98
C ASP A 87 2.84 22.64 -21.28
N PHE A 88 3.71 21.63 -21.33
CA PHE A 88 5.11 21.81 -21.69
C PHE A 88 5.24 22.11 -23.19
N PRO A 89 6.32 22.82 -23.62
CA PRO A 89 6.59 23.03 -25.03
C PRO A 89 6.69 21.70 -25.80
N ASP A 90 6.22 21.68 -27.05
CA ASP A 90 6.17 20.45 -27.87
C ASP A 90 7.52 19.74 -28.01
N TYR A 91 8.63 20.50 -28.04
CA TYR A 91 9.98 19.94 -28.14
C TYR A 91 10.42 19.19 -26.86
N GLU A 92 9.77 19.41 -25.71
CA GLU A 92 10.03 18.70 -24.46
C GLU A 92 9.23 17.40 -24.31
N LYS A 93 8.31 17.12 -25.25
CA LYS A 93 7.46 15.92 -25.23
C LYS A 93 8.26 14.64 -25.06
N TYR A 94 9.38 14.52 -25.77
CA TYR A 94 10.32 13.39 -25.67
C TYR A 94 11.54 13.70 -24.80
N GLY A 95 11.65 14.94 -24.31
CA GLY A 95 12.68 15.40 -23.39
C GLY A 95 12.21 15.27 -21.95
N LEU A 96 12.17 16.39 -21.24
CA LEU A 96 11.85 16.51 -19.82
C LEU A 96 10.46 15.96 -19.49
N GLY A 97 9.46 16.20 -20.35
CA GLY A 97 8.08 15.73 -20.13
C GLY A 97 8.02 14.21 -20.01
N SER A 98 8.65 13.48 -20.95
CA SER A 98 8.69 12.01 -20.92
C SER A 98 9.50 11.44 -19.75
N GLN A 99 10.59 12.11 -19.34
CA GLN A 99 11.39 11.66 -18.22
C GLN A 99 10.64 11.84 -16.90
N LEU A 100 9.97 12.98 -16.74
CA LEU A 100 9.15 13.29 -15.56
C LEU A 100 7.95 12.35 -15.41
N GLN A 101 7.26 12.03 -16.52
CA GLN A 101 6.17 11.05 -16.49
C GLN A 101 6.68 9.65 -16.10
N ARG A 102 7.82 9.21 -16.64
CA ARG A 102 8.38 7.89 -16.33
C ARG A 102 8.84 7.78 -14.89
N SER A 103 9.55 8.78 -14.37
CA SER A 103 9.98 8.81 -12.97
C SER A 103 8.76 8.81 -12.03
N ALA A 104 7.72 9.58 -12.33
CA ALA A 104 6.48 9.58 -11.55
C ALA A 104 5.78 8.20 -11.56
N VAL A 105 5.57 7.60 -12.75
CA VAL A 105 4.91 6.27 -12.90
C VAL A 105 5.68 5.16 -12.17
N SER A 106 7.01 5.27 -12.13
CA SER A 106 7.88 4.32 -11.43
C SER A 106 7.60 4.26 -9.93
N ILE A 107 7.09 5.32 -9.30
CA ILE A 107 6.80 5.36 -7.86
C ILE A 107 5.72 4.33 -7.46
N PRO A 108 4.45 4.42 -7.92
CA PRO A 108 3.44 3.42 -7.59
C PRO A 108 3.77 2.04 -8.16
N SER A 109 4.48 1.97 -9.30
CA SER A 109 4.89 0.70 -9.91
C SER A 109 5.82 -0.09 -9.00
N ASN A 110 6.86 0.56 -8.46
CA ASN A 110 7.78 -0.08 -7.52
C ASN A 110 7.08 -0.44 -6.20
N ILE A 111 6.14 0.38 -5.70
CA ILE A 111 5.37 0.03 -4.51
C ILE A 111 4.55 -1.25 -4.74
N ALA A 112 3.85 -1.34 -5.89
CA ALA A 112 3.05 -2.50 -6.25
C ALA A 112 3.92 -3.76 -6.45
N GLU A 113 5.01 -3.63 -7.20
CA GLU A 113 5.93 -4.75 -7.47
C GLU A 113 6.58 -5.26 -6.19
N GLY A 114 7.04 -4.35 -5.32
CA GLY A 114 7.61 -4.68 -4.02
C GLY A 114 6.61 -5.39 -3.10
N SER A 115 5.36 -4.95 -3.09
CA SER A 115 4.30 -5.56 -2.29
C SER A 115 3.96 -6.99 -2.74
N GLY A 116 4.28 -7.35 -3.99
CA GLY A 116 4.12 -8.71 -4.51
C GLY A 116 5.30 -9.65 -4.22
N ARG A 117 6.37 -9.16 -3.56
CA ARG A 117 7.55 -9.97 -3.25
C ARG A 117 7.34 -10.86 -2.02
N GLN A 118 8.04 -12.00 -1.99
CA GLN A 118 7.89 -13.00 -0.93
C GLN A 118 8.51 -12.53 0.40
N HIS A 119 9.61 -11.76 0.35
CA HIS A 119 10.32 -11.35 1.56
C HIS A 119 10.23 -9.84 1.84
N ARG A 120 10.07 -9.49 3.12
CA ARG A 120 10.07 -8.08 3.59
C ARG A 120 11.30 -7.29 3.13
N LYS A 121 12.47 -7.95 3.08
CA LYS A 121 13.73 -7.31 2.64
C LYS A 121 13.65 -6.86 1.17
N GLU A 122 13.03 -7.66 0.32
CA GLU A 122 12.83 -7.31 -1.09
C GLU A 122 11.83 -6.16 -1.20
N PHE A 123 10.71 -6.20 -0.48
CA PHE A 123 9.76 -5.08 -0.48
C PHE A 123 10.44 -3.77 -0.06
N ILE A 124 11.28 -3.79 0.98
CA ILE A 124 12.06 -2.62 1.39
C ILE A 124 12.97 -2.10 0.26
N GLN A 125 13.61 -2.97 -0.52
CA GLN A 125 14.44 -2.56 -1.66
C GLN A 125 13.60 -1.82 -2.72
N PHE A 126 12.43 -2.36 -3.07
CA PHE A 126 11.50 -1.71 -3.99
C PHE A 126 10.98 -0.36 -3.47
N LEU A 127 10.74 -0.24 -2.16
CA LEU A 127 10.38 1.04 -1.55
C LEU A 127 11.52 2.08 -1.65
N TYR A 128 12.77 1.64 -1.58
CA TYR A 128 13.91 2.54 -1.86
C TYR A 128 13.97 2.96 -3.33
N LEU A 129 13.66 2.07 -4.27
CA LEU A 129 13.54 2.42 -5.69
C LEU A 129 12.41 3.44 -5.93
N ALA A 130 11.23 3.20 -5.34
CA ALA A 130 10.12 4.15 -5.40
C ALA A 130 10.52 5.53 -4.86
N ARG A 131 11.26 5.58 -3.74
CA ARG A 131 11.79 6.83 -3.19
C ARG A 131 12.80 7.50 -4.12
N GLY A 132 13.67 6.71 -4.76
CA GLY A 132 14.62 7.21 -5.76
C GLY A 132 13.90 7.88 -6.94
N SER A 133 12.90 7.20 -7.50
CA SER A 133 12.08 7.75 -8.59
C SER A 133 11.30 9.00 -8.19
N LEU A 134 10.83 9.11 -6.94
CA LEU A 134 10.22 10.32 -6.42
C LEU A 134 11.21 11.50 -6.39
N LEU A 135 12.43 11.30 -5.89
CA LEU A 135 13.43 12.36 -5.83
C LEU A 135 13.89 12.80 -7.23
N GLU A 136 13.97 11.86 -8.17
CA GLU A 136 14.21 12.17 -9.58
C GLU A 136 13.09 13.04 -10.17
N SER A 137 11.82 12.66 -9.94
CA SER A 137 10.65 13.42 -10.39
C SER A 137 10.62 14.84 -9.82
N LEU A 138 10.90 15.01 -8.52
CA LEU A 138 10.99 16.32 -7.88
C LEU A 138 12.14 17.17 -8.45
N THR A 139 13.28 16.55 -8.76
CA THR A 139 14.40 17.25 -9.39
C THR A 139 14.01 17.76 -10.79
N GLN A 140 13.30 16.92 -11.57
CA GLN A 140 12.81 17.28 -12.90
C GLN A 140 11.76 18.40 -12.85
N LEU A 141 10.89 18.43 -11.83
CA LEU A 141 9.96 19.55 -11.59
C LEU A 141 10.68 20.85 -11.28
N ALA A 142 11.72 20.82 -10.43
CA ALA A 142 12.52 22.00 -10.15
C ALA A 142 13.23 22.53 -11.41
N ILE A 143 13.67 21.64 -12.31
CA ILE A 143 14.21 22.02 -13.62
C ILE A 143 13.11 22.66 -14.48
N ALA A 144 11.92 22.06 -14.57
CA ALA A 144 10.80 22.60 -15.33
C ALA A 144 10.41 24.01 -14.87
N ASN A 145 10.40 24.25 -13.56
CA ASN A 145 10.15 25.58 -12.99
C ASN A 145 11.23 26.60 -13.40
N ARG A 146 12.52 26.25 -13.30
CA ARG A 146 13.63 27.12 -13.72
C ARG A 146 13.62 27.43 -15.22
N LEU A 147 13.10 26.52 -16.04
CA LEU A 147 12.89 26.72 -17.47
C LEU A 147 11.62 27.54 -17.79
N GLY A 148 10.82 27.88 -16.77
CA GLY A 148 9.59 28.64 -16.90
C GLY A 148 8.39 27.82 -17.40
N TYR A 149 8.47 26.49 -17.37
CA TYR A 149 7.37 25.62 -17.84
C TYR A 149 6.26 25.48 -16.78
N ILE A 150 6.58 25.73 -15.51
CA ILE A 150 5.63 25.75 -14.40
C ILE A 150 5.95 26.91 -13.46
N ASN A 151 4.92 27.45 -12.80
CA ASN A 151 5.10 28.52 -11.81
C ASN A 151 5.37 27.97 -10.40
N ASP A 152 5.78 28.86 -9.48
CA ASP A 152 6.18 28.50 -8.12
C ASP A 152 5.03 27.89 -7.31
N SER A 153 3.82 28.45 -7.44
CA SER A 153 2.64 27.92 -6.74
C SER A 153 2.32 26.49 -7.15
N CYS A 154 2.46 26.19 -8.44
CA CYS A 154 2.30 24.83 -8.97
C CYS A 154 3.38 23.90 -8.41
N LEU A 155 4.65 24.33 -8.45
CA LEU A 155 5.77 23.56 -7.89
C LEU A 155 5.55 23.26 -6.40
N GLU A 156 5.26 24.27 -5.59
CA GLU A 156 5.02 24.14 -4.14
C GLU A 156 3.90 23.13 -3.84
N SER A 157 2.80 23.18 -4.59
CA SER A 157 1.67 22.26 -4.40
C SER A 157 2.06 20.80 -4.65
N ILE A 158 2.88 20.54 -5.67
CA ILE A 158 3.31 19.19 -6.05
C ILE A 158 4.41 18.69 -5.12
N GLU A 159 5.34 19.57 -4.72
CA GLU A 159 6.38 19.25 -3.73
C GLU A 159 5.78 18.90 -2.36
N ALA A 160 4.68 19.53 -1.96
CA ALA A 160 3.96 19.18 -0.74
C ALA A 160 3.42 17.74 -0.80
N VAL A 161 2.85 17.34 -1.94
CA VAL A 161 2.40 15.95 -2.18
C VAL A 161 3.59 14.99 -2.19
N GLY A 162 4.67 15.32 -2.91
CA GLY A 162 5.88 14.52 -2.94
C GLY A 162 6.49 14.31 -1.55
N THR A 163 6.55 15.37 -0.74
CA THR A 163 7.01 15.31 0.65
C THR A 163 6.18 14.31 1.47
N LYS A 164 4.85 14.36 1.33
CA LYS A 164 3.94 13.43 1.99
C LYS A 164 4.17 11.98 1.54
N ILE A 165 4.34 11.73 0.24
CA ILE A 165 4.68 10.40 -0.30
C ILE A 165 5.99 9.91 0.32
N ASN A 166 7.05 10.73 0.32
CA ASN A 166 8.34 10.37 0.89
C ASN A 166 8.23 9.98 2.39
N MET A 167 7.49 10.76 3.17
CA MET A 167 7.23 10.45 4.58
C MET A 167 6.52 9.10 4.75
N MET A 168 5.51 8.82 3.91
CA MET A 168 4.76 7.57 3.97
C MET A 168 5.61 6.37 3.56
N ILE A 169 6.45 6.49 2.53
CA ILE A 169 7.43 5.47 2.14
C ILE A 169 8.39 5.19 3.31
N ASN A 170 8.97 6.23 3.91
CA ASN A 170 9.92 6.07 5.02
C ASN A 170 9.27 5.44 6.26
N LYS A 171 8.01 5.78 6.54
CA LYS A 171 7.22 5.15 7.62
C LYS A 171 6.98 3.68 7.34
N LEU A 172 6.61 3.31 6.11
CA LEU A 172 6.39 1.92 5.69
C LEU A 172 7.68 1.10 5.77
N ILE A 173 8.80 1.63 5.28
CA ILE A 173 10.12 1.00 5.43
C ILE A 173 10.44 0.77 6.91
N SER A 174 10.24 1.79 7.75
CA SER A 174 10.48 1.69 9.19
C SER A 174 9.61 0.62 9.86
N SER A 175 8.34 0.49 9.47
CA SER A 175 7.47 -0.57 10.00
C SER A 175 7.88 -1.96 9.55
N LEU A 176 8.38 -2.12 8.33
CA LEU A 176 8.82 -3.41 7.79
C LEU A 176 10.16 -3.88 8.38
N LYS A 177 11.02 -2.94 8.80
CA LYS A 177 12.34 -3.23 9.41
C LYS A 177 12.26 -3.68 10.86
N LYS A 178 11.18 -3.35 11.58
CA LYS A 178 11.02 -3.79 12.97
C LYS A 178 10.88 -5.33 12.98
N PRO A 179 11.76 -6.07 13.68
CA PRO A 179 11.50 -7.47 14.00
C PRO A 179 10.16 -7.55 14.73
N GLY A 180 9.36 -8.57 14.44
CA GLY A 180 7.99 -8.67 14.93
C GLY A 180 7.86 -8.52 16.46
N LEU A 181 6.78 -7.84 16.85
CA LEU A 181 5.97 -8.26 18.00
C LEU A 181 5.58 -9.72 17.86
#